data_AF-A0A165XYY5-F1
#
_entry.id   AF-A0A165XYY5-F1
#
_cell.length_a   1.000
_cell.length_b   1.000
_cell.length_c   1.000
_cell.angle_alpha   90.00
_cell.angle_beta   90.00
_cell.angle_gamma   90.00
#
_symmetry.space_group_name_H-M   'P 1'
#
loop_
_entity.id
_entity.type
_entity.pdbx_description
1 polymer ?
#
loop_
_entity_poly.entity_id
_entity_poly.type
_entity_poly.pdbx_seq_one_letter_code
_entity_poly.pdbx_strand_id
1 'polypeptide(L)'
;MERLDGRFIGVYCYLLGCIDSLSRPRGSGPKPSIKQHTEPEQLEFAPSSTSSEVRPECLCVVLSIPDHGCEYTRLSLLSRLMMISASQMCNAVLCVLGRQWVGKLLSRPNGKTHRERTMRHEARKKLAYDWMKPLVAILYWSLLLSIGLFIAGLLYQLRNLSTSFDQGAPILETTWGLGILLAALIVGTIMATTIHGIRFDSSPFEGILSKFVVNILQRFKERWMWIKTWRVSVDWESDQDLFRTYMELIAEVNDPKLLDRVAPSFSYVAWVGYGDGSIELLERVYDRLMASDTSTRVRETVTAQMSRFAEYCREQSGWVGDELGKNDLPEFLFRRYSFPSDFPAWATIVSFQENNRDLRDIGALPAEECVAQLLCTYDQNRQLGDRFEIFDKAVIHCDPLVYRGHEDDVMRILSHVDRLSVARSFMRAPDLHLWSWGYFLPLLVRDYRSEILLHVNEFLQDPPSHVSHQNVSYILNALLSPDFPLPLDIDFSPIIASVSQYPRRDVWTRISSSLVLYLAECEVSQLPDPDIAFVFLRHCIDLQSFLDKNDNTRSRVQRILNTHFLPNITPLPLSRSPSTSPNSAQPAHLAPSSEDLNDSQPHGSFRRRRSSASVIQIG
;
A
#
# COMPACT_ATOMS: atom_id res chain seq x y z
N MET A 1 24.14 23.13 9.91
CA MET A 1 24.89 22.24 8.99
C MET A 1 25.84 21.30 9.73
N GLU A 2 26.76 21.77 10.58
CA GLU A 2 27.80 20.91 11.22
C GLU A 2 27.36 19.97 12.37
N ARG A 3 26.09 19.99 12.83
CA ARG A 3 25.64 19.18 13.98
C ARG A 3 25.07 17.78 13.63
N LEU A 4 24.95 17.42 12.35
CA LEU A 4 24.33 16.16 11.92
C LEU A 4 25.28 14.95 11.93
N ASP A 5 26.56 15.15 11.57
CA ASP A 5 27.56 14.07 11.49
C ASP A 5 27.66 13.22 12.77
N GLY A 6 27.74 13.88 13.93
CA GLY A 6 28.01 13.20 15.20
C GLY A 6 26.98 12.14 15.60
N ARG A 7 25.70 12.31 15.24
CA ARG A 7 24.65 11.31 15.50
C ARG A 7 24.60 10.23 14.41
N PHE A 8 24.82 10.61 13.15
CA PHE A 8 24.82 9.67 12.02
C PHE A 8 25.97 8.65 12.15
N ILE A 9 27.19 9.13 12.47
CA ILE A 9 28.37 8.31 12.71
C ILE A 9 28.15 7.34 13.88
N GLY A 10 27.49 7.78 14.96
CA GLY A 10 27.21 6.95 16.14
C GLY A 10 26.40 5.68 15.81
N VAL A 11 25.32 5.81 15.04
CA VAL A 11 24.50 4.67 14.61
C VAL A 11 25.28 3.76 13.65
N TYR A 12 26.04 4.34 12.72
CA TYR A 12 26.92 3.59 11.81
C TYR A 12 27.98 2.76 12.56
N CYS A 13 28.62 3.30 13.59
CA CYS A 13 29.58 2.55 14.40
C CYS A 13 28.93 1.40 15.19
N TYR A 14 27.72 1.60 15.73
CA TYR A 14 27.04 0.60 16.54
C TYR A 14 26.60 -0.63 15.71
N LEU A 15 26.11 -0.40 14.48
CA LEU A 15 25.78 -1.44 13.51
C LEU A 15 26.97 -2.36 13.17
N LEU A 16 28.20 -1.83 13.20
CA LEU A 16 29.41 -2.58 12.87
C LEU A 16 29.94 -3.43 14.02
N GLY A 17 29.85 -2.97 15.27
CA GLY A 17 30.23 -3.77 16.45
C GLY A 17 29.47 -5.10 16.54
N CYS A 18 28.18 -5.07 16.16
CA CYS A 18 27.32 -6.26 16.12
C CYS A 18 27.66 -7.26 15.00
N ILE A 19 28.49 -6.89 14.02
CA ILE A 19 28.99 -7.79 12.96
C ILE A 19 30.34 -8.40 13.36
N ASP A 20 31.22 -7.61 13.99
CA ASP A 20 32.55 -8.10 14.42
C ASP A 20 32.44 -9.18 15.52
N SER A 21 31.46 -9.04 16.42
CA SER A 21 31.18 -10.02 17.49
C SER A 21 30.77 -11.42 16.98
N LEU A 22 30.21 -11.52 15.76
CA LEU A 22 29.89 -12.81 15.12
C LEU A 22 31.10 -13.46 14.42
N SER A 23 32.24 -12.78 14.36
CA SER A 23 33.41 -13.22 13.57
C SER A 23 34.58 -13.75 14.41
N ARG A 24 34.45 -13.82 15.75
CA ARG A 24 35.51 -14.32 16.65
C ARG A 24 35.23 -15.76 17.14
N PRO A 25 36.05 -16.76 16.77
CA PRO A 25 36.04 -18.03 17.49
C PRO A 25 36.55 -17.82 18.92
N ARG A 26 35.98 -18.53 19.90
CA ARG A 26 36.49 -18.52 21.28
C ARG A 26 37.88 -19.19 21.30
N GLY A 27 38.87 -18.51 21.87
CA GLY A 27 40.22 -19.05 22.03
C GLY A 27 40.23 -20.28 22.95
N SER A 28 41.11 -21.23 22.64
CA SER A 28 41.27 -22.48 23.39
C SER A 28 42.59 -22.52 24.17
N GLY A 29 42.57 -23.21 25.30
CA GLY A 29 43.74 -23.56 26.10
C GLY A 29 43.37 -23.92 27.55
N PRO A 30 44.30 -24.53 28.33
CA PRO A 30 45.61 -25.05 27.94
C PRO A 30 45.62 -26.60 27.82
N LYS A 31 46.78 -27.16 27.47
CA LYS A 31 47.02 -28.62 27.48
C LYS A 31 47.24 -29.17 28.89
N PRO A 32 46.91 -30.45 29.15
CA PRO A 32 47.72 -31.35 29.98
C PRO A 32 48.65 -32.23 29.11
N SER A 33 49.64 -32.87 29.73
CA SER A 33 50.70 -33.66 29.06
C SER A 33 50.93 -34.98 29.77
N ILE A 34 50.94 -36.10 29.03
CA ILE A 34 51.47 -37.40 29.46
C ILE A 34 52.34 -37.97 28.31
N LYS A 35 53.38 -38.73 28.65
CA LYS A 35 54.45 -39.24 27.77
C LYS A 35 54.80 -40.70 28.16
N GLN A 36 55.43 -41.44 27.24
CA GLN A 36 56.13 -42.75 27.46
C GLN A 36 55.19 -43.94 27.81
N HIS A 37 55.51 -45.24 27.65
CA HIS A 37 56.66 -46.07 27.16
C HIS A 37 56.07 -47.48 26.80
N THR A 38 56.58 -48.42 25.96
CA THR A 38 57.77 -48.61 25.08
C THR A 38 57.44 -49.62 23.94
N GLU A 39 58.36 -49.79 22.97
CA GLU A 39 58.59 -50.97 22.09
C GLU A 39 58.99 -52.28 22.86
N PRO A 40 59.18 -53.47 22.22
CA PRO A 40 58.85 -53.96 20.86
C PRO A 40 58.24 -55.41 20.82
N GLU A 41 58.49 -56.15 19.71
CA GLU A 41 58.37 -57.62 19.45
C GLU A 41 57.05 -58.26 18.93
N GLN A 42 57.03 -58.46 17.60
CA GLN A 42 57.02 -59.78 16.92
C GLN A 42 56.10 -60.91 17.44
N LEU A 43 55.05 -61.26 16.67
CA LEU A 43 55.01 -62.57 16.01
C LEU A 43 54.11 -62.61 14.76
N GLU A 44 54.43 -63.57 13.90
CA GLU A 44 53.94 -63.88 12.56
C GLU A 44 52.58 -64.63 12.54
N PHE A 45 51.63 -64.29 11.64
CA PHE A 45 51.20 -65.16 10.52
C PHE A 45 50.13 -64.53 9.59
N ALA A 46 50.02 -65.08 8.38
CA ALA A 46 49.39 -64.50 7.18
C ALA A 46 47.86 -64.29 7.18
N PRO A 47 47.36 -63.27 6.43
CA PRO A 47 45.97 -63.18 5.98
C PRO A 47 45.77 -63.73 4.56
N SER A 48 44.70 -64.49 4.33
CA SER A 48 44.31 -64.99 3.00
C SER A 48 43.27 -64.08 2.33
N SER A 49 43.50 -63.73 1.05
CA SER A 49 42.51 -63.38 0.00
C SER A 49 41.16 -62.74 0.42
N THR A 50 40.78 -61.58 -0.09
CA THR A 50 40.64 -61.32 -1.54
C THR A 50 40.89 -59.86 -1.93
N SER A 51 41.50 -59.65 -3.09
CA SER A 51 41.60 -58.34 -3.75
C SER A 51 40.91 -58.36 -5.12
N SER A 52 40.39 -57.21 -5.53
CA SER A 52 39.98 -56.92 -6.91
C SER A 52 40.55 -55.56 -7.34
N GLU A 53 41.88 -55.51 -7.37
CA GLU A 53 42.67 -54.37 -7.85
C GLU A 53 42.40 -54.13 -9.34
N VAL A 54 41.55 -53.13 -9.65
CA VAL A 54 41.21 -52.79 -11.05
C VAL A 54 42.36 -52.01 -11.68
N ARG A 55 43.27 -52.74 -12.33
CA ARG A 55 44.36 -52.16 -13.13
C ARG A 55 43.84 -51.42 -14.37
N PRO A 56 44.55 -50.36 -14.84
CA PRO A 56 44.23 -49.65 -16.08
C PRO A 56 44.72 -50.39 -17.34
N GLU A 57 44.38 -51.68 -17.49
CA GLU A 57 44.77 -52.51 -18.64
C GLU A 57 43.55 -52.89 -19.51
N CYS A 58 42.89 -51.90 -20.14
CA CYS A 58 41.90 -52.18 -21.21
C CYS A 58 41.61 -50.99 -22.15
N LEU A 59 42.64 -50.45 -22.82
CA LEU A 59 42.44 -49.40 -23.85
C LEU A 59 43.43 -49.48 -25.04
N CYS A 60 44.05 -50.65 -25.26
CA CYS A 60 45.04 -50.89 -26.32
C CYS A 60 44.59 -51.93 -27.37
N VAL A 61 43.28 -52.19 -27.52
CA VAL A 61 42.75 -53.24 -28.42
C VAL A 61 41.74 -52.69 -29.44
N VAL A 62 42.13 -51.70 -30.27
CA VAL A 62 41.66 -51.52 -31.68
C VAL A 62 42.69 -50.69 -32.51
N LEU A 63 43.96 -51.12 -32.61
CA LEU A 63 44.94 -50.48 -33.52
C LEU A 63 45.93 -51.46 -34.17
N SER A 64 45.43 -52.53 -34.80
CA SER A 64 46.22 -53.41 -35.67
C SER A 64 45.41 -53.84 -36.89
N ILE A 65 45.49 -53.05 -37.96
CA ILE A 65 44.95 -53.35 -39.30
C ILE A 65 46.04 -52.91 -40.32
N PRO A 66 46.36 -53.73 -41.35
CA PRO A 66 47.41 -53.43 -42.34
C PRO A 66 46.98 -52.36 -43.37
N ASP A 67 47.80 -52.19 -44.41
CA ASP A 67 48.22 -50.87 -44.90
C ASP A 67 47.32 -50.19 -45.98
N HIS A 68 47.72 -48.96 -46.33
CA HIS A 68 47.38 -48.14 -47.50
C HIS A 68 45.95 -47.59 -47.61
N GLY A 69 44.97 -48.14 -46.90
CA GLY A 69 43.64 -47.50 -46.73
C GLY A 69 43.52 -46.55 -45.52
N CYS A 70 44.54 -46.49 -44.66
CA CYS A 70 44.33 -46.21 -43.22
C CYS A 70 44.54 -44.75 -42.77
N GLU A 71 45.27 -43.91 -43.52
CA GLU A 71 45.61 -42.56 -43.04
C GLU A 71 44.40 -41.64 -42.89
N TYR A 72 43.51 -41.58 -43.88
CA TYR A 72 42.32 -40.72 -43.84
C TYR A 72 41.36 -41.10 -42.70
N THR A 73 41.22 -42.39 -42.39
CA THR A 73 40.41 -42.88 -41.26
C THR A 73 41.07 -42.57 -39.91
N ARG A 74 42.40 -42.69 -39.80
CA ARG A 74 43.14 -42.26 -38.59
C ARG A 74 43.04 -40.74 -38.37
N LEU A 75 43.22 -39.93 -39.41
CA LEU A 75 43.08 -38.46 -39.37
C LEU A 75 41.64 -38.02 -39.03
N SER A 76 40.62 -38.71 -39.57
CA SER A 76 39.21 -38.49 -39.24
C SER A 76 38.91 -38.83 -37.77
N LEU A 77 39.46 -39.93 -37.24
CA LEU A 77 39.31 -40.30 -35.82
C LEU A 77 40.04 -39.32 -34.90
N LEU A 78 41.29 -38.96 -35.19
CA LEU A 78 42.09 -38.03 -34.40
C LEU A 78 41.45 -36.64 -34.33
N SER A 79 40.98 -36.10 -35.47
CA SER A 79 40.29 -34.79 -35.49
C SER A 79 38.96 -34.81 -34.73
N ARG A 80 38.18 -35.90 -34.79
CA ARG A 80 36.96 -36.06 -33.98
C ARG A 80 37.26 -36.13 -32.47
N LEU A 81 38.26 -36.91 -32.07
CA LEU A 81 38.72 -37.00 -30.68
C LEU A 81 39.29 -35.66 -30.17
N MET A 82 39.97 -34.91 -31.03
CA MET A 82 40.46 -33.55 -30.72
C MET A 82 39.30 -32.56 -30.52
N MET A 83 38.24 -32.63 -31.34
CA MET A 83 37.04 -31.79 -31.17
C MET A 83 36.26 -32.12 -29.90
N ILE A 84 36.09 -33.41 -29.56
CA ILE A 84 35.40 -33.83 -28.33
C ILE A 84 36.21 -33.42 -27.10
N SER A 85 37.53 -33.67 -27.09
CA SER A 85 38.39 -33.29 -25.96
C SER A 85 38.50 -31.77 -25.80
N ALA A 86 38.59 -31.00 -26.89
CA ALA A 86 38.53 -29.53 -26.84
C ALA A 86 37.19 -29.03 -26.28
N SER A 87 36.06 -29.63 -26.66
CA SER A 87 34.74 -29.28 -26.10
C SER A 87 34.67 -29.56 -24.59
N GLN A 88 35.17 -30.71 -24.14
CA GLN A 88 35.25 -31.05 -22.72
C GLN A 88 36.20 -30.13 -21.94
N MET A 89 37.35 -29.76 -22.51
CA MET A 89 38.26 -28.76 -21.92
C MET A 89 37.60 -27.40 -21.78
N CYS A 90 36.90 -26.92 -22.81
CA CYS A 90 36.13 -25.67 -22.74
C CYS A 90 35.05 -25.72 -21.65
N ASN A 91 34.31 -26.83 -21.54
CA ASN A 91 33.31 -27.02 -20.48
C ASN A 91 33.96 -27.00 -19.09
N ALA A 92 35.10 -27.68 -18.90
CA ALA A 92 35.85 -27.68 -17.65
C ALA A 92 36.37 -26.28 -17.28
N VAL A 93 36.92 -25.54 -18.24
CA VAL A 93 37.42 -24.16 -18.06
C VAL A 93 36.27 -23.21 -17.70
N LEU A 94 35.12 -23.29 -18.38
CA LEU A 94 33.93 -22.49 -18.05
C LEU A 94 33.42 -22.81 -16.63
N CYS A 95 33.40 -24.08 -16.23
CA CYS A 95 33.05 -24.50 -14.86
C CYS A 95 34.06 -24.05 -13.79
N VAL A 96 35.34 -23.88 -14.14
CA VAL A 96 36.36 -23.31 -13.23
C VAL A 96 36.20 -21.79 -13.15
N LEU A 97 36.03 -21.10 -14.28
CA LEU A 97 35.79 -19.66 -14.34
C LEU A 97 34.52 -19.27 -13.57
N GLY A 98 33.41 -19.96 -13.80
CA GLY A 98 32.16 -19.74 -13.06
C GLY A 98 32.34 -19.87 -11.54
N ARG A 99 33.03 -20.92 -11.07
CA ARG A 99 33.37 -21.08 -9.63
C ARG A 99 34.29 -19.97 -9.11
N GLN A 100 35.28 -19.54 -9.88
CA GLN A 100 36.13 -18.39 -9.52
C GLN A 100 35.36 -17.07 -9.47
N TRP A 101 34.38 -16.87 -10.36
CA TRP A 101 33.54 -15.66 -10.39
C TRP A 101 32.59 -15.62 -9.20
N VAL A 102 31.93 -16.74 -8.87
CA VAL A 102 31.11 -16.87 -7.65
C VAL A 102 31.96 -16.67 -6.39
N GLY A 103 33.15 -17.27 -6.31
CA GLY A 103 34.08 -17.04 -5.22
C GLY A 103 34.54 -15.58 -5.06
N LYS A 104 34.73 -14.87 -6.19
CA LYS A 104 35.03 -13.43 -6.20
C LYS A 104 33.81 -12.54 -5.93
N LEU A 105 32.58 -13.01 -6.14
CA LEU A 105 31.37 -12.29 -5.78
C LEU A 105 31.12 -12.36 -4.26
N LEU A 106 31.22 -13.58 -3.72
CA LEU A 106 31.07 -13.85 -2.28
C LEU A 106 32.22 -13.25 -1.45
N SER A 107 33.38 -12.96 -2.04
CA SER A 107 34.47 -12.31 -1.32
C SER A 107 34.20 -10.83 -1.01
N ARG A 108 34.58 -10.43 0.21
CA ARG A 108 34.48 -9.04 0.70
C ARG A 108 35.28 -8.11 -0.24
N PRO A 109 34.69 -7.01 -0.73
CA PRO A 109 35.39 -6.10 -1.63
C PRO A 109 36.44 -5.28 -0.87
N ASN A 110 37.48 -4.86 -1.58
CA ASN A 110 38.42 -3.87 -1.09
C ASN A 110 37.77 -2.48 -1.06
N GLY A 111 37.95 -1.79 0.07
CA GLY A 111 37.54 -0.42 0.30
C GLY A 111 38.06 0.05 1.67
N LYS A 112 38.29 1.35 1.82
CA LYS A 112 38.67 2.00 3.08
C LYS A 112 37.48 2.03 4.04
N THR A 113 36.32 2.52 3.56
CA THR A 113 35.10 2.66 4.37
C THR A 113 34.14 1.48 4.21
N HIS A 114 33.12 1.38 5.08
CA HIS A 114 32.08 0.36 4.95
C HIS A 114 31.03 0.72 3.87
N ARG A 115 30.66 2.01 3.73
CA ARG A 115 29.88 2.58 2.61
C ARG A 115 30.43 2.10 1.25
N GLU A 116 31.72 2.36 1.03
CA GLU A 116 32.49 1.99 -0.16
C GLU A 116 32.51 0.47 -0.42
N ARG A 117 32.54 -0.35 0.64
CA ARG A 117 32.48 -1.81 0.53
C ARG A 117 31.09 -2.31 0.14
N THR A 118 30.01 -1.76 0.71
CA THR A 118 28.64 -2.15 0.36
C THR A 118 28.31 -1.79 -1.08
N MET A 119 28.57 -0.56 -1.51
CA MET A 119 28.33 -0.12 -2.90
C MET A 119 29.11 -0.99 -3.91
N ARG A 120 30.35 -1.36 -3.59
CA ARG A 120 31.15 -2.28 -4.43
C ARG A 120 30.77 -3.76 -4.28
N HIS A 121 29.94 -4.16 -3.32
CA HIS A 121 29.34 -5.49 -3.33
C HIS A 121 28.12 -5.51 -4.26
N GLU A 122 27.17 -4.58 -4.09
CA GLU A 122 25.97 -4.50 -4.91
C GLU A 122 26.27 -4.22 -6.40
N ALA A 123 27.22 -3.33 -6.70
CA ALA A 123 27.68 -3.13 -8.09
C ALA A 123 28.27 -4.41 -8.72
N ARG A 124 29.01 -5.22 -7.93
CA ARG A 124 29.52 -6.52 -8.40
C ARG A 124 28.41 -7.57 -8.50
N LYS A 125 27.42 -7.58 -7.61
CA LYS A 125 26.23 -8.44 -7.64
C LYS A 125 25.41 -8.18 -8.91
N LYS A 126 25.08 -6.92 -9.20
CA LYS A 126 24.35 -6.49 -10.40
C LYS A 126 25.08 -6.90 -11.69
N LEU A 127 26.38 -6.61 -11.79
CA LEU A 127 27.21 -7.06 -12.92
C LEU A 127 27.29 -8.60 -13.02
N ALA A 128 27.44 -9.30 -11.91
CA ALA A 128 27.53 -10.76 -11.91
C ALA A 128 26.23 -11.42 -12.36
N TYR A 129 25.05 -10.92 -11.98
CA TYR A 129 23.77 -11.44 -12.48
C TYR A 129 23.60 -11.26 -13.99
N ASP A 130 24.04 -10.12 -14.55
CA ASP A 130 24.02 -9.86 -15.99
C ASP A 130 24.96 -10.80 -16.78
N TRP A 131 26.13 -11.14 -16.22
CA TRP A 131 27.10 -12.05 -16.86
C TRP A 131 26.84 -13.55 -16.58
N MET A 132 26.19 -13.89 -15.47
CA MET A 132 25.87 -15.28 -15.11
C MET A 132 24.82 -15.89 -16.04
N LYS A 133 23.78 -15.13 -16.42
CA LYS A 133 22.72 -15.59 -17.34
C LYS A 133 23.27 -16.11 -18.69
N PRO A 134 24.11 -15.36 -19.45
CA PRO A 134 24.71 -15.88 -20.68
C PRO A 134 25.75 -16.97 -20.42
N LEU A 135 26.52 -16.94 -19.31
CA LEU A 135 27.51 -17.98 -19.01
C LEU A 135 26.85 -19.35 -18.77
N VAL A 136 25.75 -19.41 -18.02
CA VAL A 136 24.98 -20.65 -17.81
C VAL A 136 24.38 -21.15 -19.12
N ALA A 137 23.86 -20.26 -19.97
CA ALA A 137 23.32 -20.64 -21.28
C ALA A 137 24.42 -21.21 -22.20
N ILE A 138 25.60 -20.59 -22.27
CA ILE A 138 26.73 -21.09 -23.06
C ILE A 138 27.15 -22.48 -22.57
N LEU A 139 27.31 -22.66 -21.26
CA LEU A 139 27.72 -23.94 -20.65
C LEU A 139 26.70 -25.07 -20.93
N TYR A 140 25.40 -24.76 -20.90
CA TYR A 140 24.35 -25.71 -21.26
C TYR A 140 24.45 -26.15 -22.73
N TRP A 141 24.59 -25.19 -23.65
CA TRP A 141 24.72 -25.49 -25.08
C TRP A 141 26.02 -26.24 -25.43
N SER A 142 27.14 -25.91 -24.79
CA SER A 142 28.42 -26.59 -25.03
C SER A 142 28.49 -27.99 -24.38
N LEU A 143 27.73 -28.24 -23.31
CA LEU A 143 27.50 -29.59 -22.79
C LEU A 143 26.63 -30.42 -23.74
N LEU A 144 25.50 -29.87 -24.20
CA LEU A 144 24.59 -30.55 -25.14
C LEU A 144 25.29 -30.87 -26.47
N LEU A 145 26.10 -29.93 -27.00
CA LEU A 145 26.94 -30.15 -28.17
C LEU A 145 27.98 -31.26 -27.94
N SER A 146 28.63 -31.30 -26.78
CA SER A 146 29.60 -32.36 -26.46
C SER A 146 28.95 -33.76 -26.44
N ILE A 147 27.72 -33.87 -25.92
CA ILE A 147 26.96 -35.13 -25.91
C ILE A 147 26.55 -35.53 -27.33
N GLY A 148 26.05 -34.58 -28.12
CA GLY A 148 25.69 -34.82 -29.53
C GLY A 148 26.87 -35.28 -30.39
N LEU A 149 28.04 -34.63 -30.25
CA LEU A 149 29.27 -35.02 -30.95
C LEU A 149 29.79 -36.39 -30.51
N PHE A 150 29.66 -36.74 -29.23
CA PHE A 150 30.03 -38.06 -28.71
C PHE A 150 29.14 -39.17 -29.30
N ILE A 151 27.82 -39.00 -29.28
CA ILE A 151 26.86 -39.96 -29.87
C ILE A 151 27.09 -40.11 -31.38
N ALA A 152 27.27 -39.00 -32.11
CA ALA A 152 27.59 -39.02 -33.53
C ALA A 152 28.94 -39.70 -33.82
N GLY A 153 29.92 -39.58 -32.92
CA GLY A 153 31.19 -40.28 -32.98
C GLY A 153 31.04 -41.80 -32.86
N LEU A 154 30.28 -42.28 -31.86
CA LEU A 154 30.00 -43.70 -31.66
C LEU A 154 29.22 -44.31 -32.83
N LEU A 155 28.18 -43.64 -33.32
CA LEU A 155 27.39 -44.12 -34.47
C LEU A 155 28.24 -44.18 -35.75
N TYR A 156 29.19 -43.24 -35.94
CA TYR A 156 30.11 -43.27 -37.06
C TYR A 156 31.14 -44.42 -36.96
N GLN A 157 31.70 -44.65 -35.77
CA GLN A 157 32.58 -45.80 -35.51
C GLN A 157 31.86 -47.14 -35.76
N LEU A 158 30.64 -47.28 -35.26
CA LEU A 158 29.82 -48.47 -35.43
C LEU A 158 29.45 -48.72 -36.91
N ARG A 159 29.20 -47.66 -37.70
CA ARG A 159 28.98 -47.78 -39.14
C ARG A 159 30.23 -48.31 -39.85
N ASN A 160 31.37 -47.66 -39.62
CA ASN A 160 32.64 -48.05 -40.24
C ASN A 160 33.00 -49.52 -39.93
N LEU A 161 32.77 -49.95 -38.68
CA LEU A 161 32.96 -51.34 -38.24
C LEU A 161 31.97 -52.31 -38.89
N SER A 162 30.69 -51.93 -39.07
CA SER A 162 29.72 -52.78 -39.80
C SER A 162 30.08 -52.97 -41.27
N THR A 163 30.76 -51.98 -41.89
CA THR A 163 31.18 -52.01 -43.29
C THR A 163 32.58 -52.61 -43.53
N SER A 164 33.32 -52.98 -42.48
CA SER A 164 34.69 -53.51 -42.60
C SER A 164 34.79 -55.04 -42.60
N PHE A 165 33.67 -55.75 -42.80
CA PHE A 165 33.61 -57.21 -42.92
C PHE A 165 33.19 -57.60 -44.33
N ASP A 166 33.92 -58.51 -44.97
CA ASP A 166 33.64 -58.99 -46.34
C ASP A 166 32.32 -59.79 -46.44
N GLN A 167 31.85 -60.33 -45.31
CA GLN A 167 30.50 -60.87 -45.16
C GLN A 167 29.65 -59.86 -44.38
N GLY A 168 28.44 -59.59 -44.86
CA GLY A 168 27.51 -58.66 -44.21
C GLY A 168 27.28 -59.04 -42.76
N ALA A 169 27.44 -58.07 -41.85
CA ALA A 169 27.36 -58.25 -40.41
C ALA A 169 26.01 -57.69 -39.87
N PRO A 170 24.88 -58.41 -40.03
CA PRO A 170 23.54 -57.86 -39.81
C PRO A 170 23.32 -57.37 -38.37
N ILE A 171 23.98 -57.98 -37.38
CA ILE A 171 23.90 -57.57 -35.98
C ILE A 171 24.48 -56.16 -35.77
N LEU A 172 25.61 -55.82 -36.41
CA LEU A 172 26.18 -54.48 -36.30
C LEU A 172 25.39 -53.45 -37.12
N GLU A 173 24.93 -53.80 -38.32
CA GLU A 173 24.14 -52.87 -39.14
C GLU A 173 22.76 -52.58 -38.52
N THR A 174 22.08 -53.58 -37.94
CA THR A 174 20.83 -53.35 -37.19
C THR A 174 21.06 -52.57 -35.90
N THR A 175 22.15 -52.81 -35.16
CA THR A 175 22.51 -52.00 -33.97
C THR A 175 22.78 -50.55 -34.36
N TRP A 176 23.45 -50.31 -35.49
CA TRP A 176 23.66 -48.96 -36.02
C TRP A 176 22.35 -48.26 -36.43
N GLY A 177 21.47 -48.97 -37.15
CA GLY A 177 20.16 -48.45 -37.55
C GLY A 177 19.28 -48.10 -36.35
N LEU A 178 19.26 -48.96 -35.32
CA LEU A 178 18.57 -48.71 -34.05
C LEU A 178 19.18 -47.50 -33.30
N GLY A 179 20.52 -47.39 -33.29
CA GLY A 179 21.22 -46.26 -32.70
C GLY A 179 20.89 -44.93 -33.37
N ILE A 180 20.80 -44.89 -34.71
CA ILE A 180 20.32 -43.72 -35.45
C ILE A 180 18.85 -43.44 -35.14
N LEU A 181 17.98 -44.44 -35.11
CA LEU A 181 16.56 -44.26 -34.80
C LEU A 181 16.35 -43.64 -33.41
N LEU A 182 17.07 -44.13 -32.40
CA LEU A 182 17.05 -43.59 -31.04
C LEU A 182 17.62 -42.16 -30.97
N ALA A 183 18.73 -41.89 -31.63
CA ALA A 183 19.31 -40.54 -31.69
C ALA A 183 18.38 -39.55 -32.42
N ALA A 184 17.75 -39.97 -33.52
CA ALA A 184 16.76 -39.18 -34.26
C ALA A 184 15.48 -38.96 -33.45
N LEU A 185 15.04 -39.92 -32.63
CA LEU A 185 13.92 -39.75 -31.69
C LEU A 185 14.27 -38.77 -30.56
N ILE A 186 15.49 -38.80 -30.02
CA ILE A 186 15.95 -37.85 -29.00
C ILE A 186 16.05 -36.43 -29.59
N VAL A 187 16.69 -36.26 -30.75
CA VAL A 187 16.76 -34.95 -31.44
C VAL A 187 15.35 -34.48 -31.85
N GLY A 188 14.52 -35.40 -32.34
CA GLY A 188 13.13 -35.12 -32.74
C GLY A 188 12.24 -34.70 -31.58
N THR A 189 12.36 -35.33 -30.41
CA THR A 189 11.63 -34.93 -29.20
C THR A 189 12.13 -33.60 -28.64
N ILE A 190 13.45 -33.36 -28.60
CA ILE A 190 14.02 -32.05 -28.23
C ILE A 190 13.54 -30.95 -29.19
N MET A 191 13.52 -31.21 -30.50
CA MET A 191 13.05 -30.24 -31.49
C MET A 191 11.53 -30.04 -31.42
N ALA A 192 10.75 -31.10 -31.17
CA ALA A 192 9.31 -31.02 -31.00
C ALA A 192 8.91 -30.25 -29.74
N THR A 193 9.56 -30.48 -28.58
CA THR A 193 9.30 -29.68 -27.36
C THR A 193 9.72 -28.23 -27.55
N THR A 194 10.84 -27.98 -28.24
CA THR A 194 11.27 -26.61 -28.60
C THR A 194 10.27 -25.91 -29.51
N ILE A 195 9.77 -26.57 -30.56
CA ILE A 195 8.76 -26.01 -31.47
C ILE A 195 7.40 -25.82 -30.77
N HIS A 196 6.99 -26.75 -29.91
CA HIS A 196 5.76 -26.65 -29.13
C HIS A 196 5.82 -25.47 -28.15
N GLY A 197 6.95 -25.27 -27.47
CA GLY A 197 7.19 -24.10 -26.60
C GLY A 197 7.35 -22.76 -27.34
N ILE A 198 7.45 -22.77 -28.68
CA ILE A 198 7.44 -21.57 -29.53
C ILE A 198 6.03 -21.26 -30.07
N ARG A 199 5.12 -22.24 -30.07
CA ARG A 199 3.80 -22.14 -30.74
C ARG A 199 2.61 -21.87 -29.81
N PHE A 200 2.77 -21.99 -28.50
CA PHE A 200 1.70 -21.81 -27.52
C PHE A 200 2.20 -21.03 -26.29
N ASP A 201 1.71 -19.80 -26.12
CA ASP A 201 2.09 -18.83 -25.07
C ASP A 201 1.53 -19.15 -23.65
N SER A 202 1.48 -20.44 -23.30
CA SER A 202 1.07 -20.97 -21.98
C SER A 202 1.69 -22.35 -21.70
N SER A 203 2.94 -22.59 -22.09
CA SER A 203 3.55 -23.93 -22.07
C SER A 203 4.52 -24.12 -20.89
N PRO A 204 4.54 -25.28 -20.20
CA PRO A 204 5.58 -25.57 -19.20
C PRO A 204 7.02 -25.64 -19.80
N PHE A 205 7.14 -25.55 -21.14
CA PHE A 205 8.42 -25.51 -21.88
C PHE A 205 8.73 -24.14 -22.53
N GLU A 206 8.00 -23.08 -22.19
CA GLU A 206 8.07 -21.72 -22.78
C GLU A 206 9.38 -20.96 -22.47
N GLY A 207 10.32 -21.61 -21.76
CA GLY A 207 11.55 -21.01 -21.25
C GLY A 207 12.62 -20.69 -22.30
N ILE A 208 12.83 -19.39 -22.53
CA ILE A 208 14.14 -18.75 -22.79
C ILE A 208 14.78 -18.99 -24.19
N LEU A 209 14.96 -20.23 -24.63
CA LEU A 209 16.13 -20.61 -25.46
C LEU A 209 16.25 -19.90 -26.82
N SER A 210 15.19 -19.77 -27.62
CA SER A 210 15.26 -19.22 -28.99
C SER A 210 15.48 -17.70 -29.01
N LYS A 211 14.59 -16.93 -28.37
CA LYS A 211 14.65 -15.45 -28.32
C LYS A 211 15.92 -14.93 -27.64
N PHE A 212 16.58 -15.75 -26.80
CA PHE A 212 17.77 -15.39 -26.03
C PHE A 212 19.08 -15.53 -26.83
N VAL A 213 19.24 -16.56 -27.67
CA VAL A 213 20.48 -16.76 -28.46
C VAL A 213 20.68 -15.64 -29.49
N VAL A 214 19.62 -15.26 -30.22
CA VAL A 214 19.68 -14.16 -31.21
C VAL A 214 19.97 -12.83 -30.51
N ASN A 215 19.29 -12.53 -29.40
CA ASN A 215 19.57 -11.34 -28.60
C ASN A 215 20.99 -11.32 -28.01
N ILE A 216 21.54 -12.46 -27.58
CA ILE A 216 22.92 -12.54 -27.08
C ILE A 216 23.91 -12.24 -28.19
N LEU A 217 23.80 -12.88 -29.36
CA LEU A 217 24.71 -12.65 -30.49
C LEU A 217 24.67 -11.18 -30.96
N GLN A 218 23.48 -10.60 -31.04
CA GLN A 218 23.31 -9.20 -31.42
C GLN A 218 23.87 -8.23 -30.35
N ARG A 219 23.49 -8.40 -29.08
CA ARG A 219 23.99 -7.56 -27.97
C ARG A 219 25.48 -7.73 -27.71
N PHE A 220 26.09 -8.89 -27.97
CA PHE A 220 27.54 -9.06 -27.93
C PHE A 220 28.22 -8.24 -29.02
N LYS A 221 27.71 -8.29 -30.26
CA LYS A 221 28.24 -7.54 -31.39
C LYS A 221 28.18 -6.02 -31.16
N GLU A 222 27.11 -5.55 -30.52
CA GLU A 222 26.91 -4.15 -30.13
C GLU A 222 27.79 -3.74 -28.91
N ARG A 223 27.84 -4.57 -27.85
CA ARG A 223 28.60 -4.26 -26.62
C ARG A 223 30.11 -4.51 -26.72
N TRP A 224 30.62 -5.30 -27.67
CA TRP A 224 32.06 -5.52 -27.81
C TRP A 224 32.83 -4.22 -28.12
N MET A 225 32.19 -3.30 -28.87
CA MET A 225 32.72 -1.96 -29.15
C MET A 225 32.86 -1.08 -27.88
N TRP A 226 32.10 -1.37 -26.82
CA TRP A 226 32.14 -0.64 -25.54
C TRP A 226 33.23 -1.10 -24.58
N ILE A 227 34.01 -2.15 -24.90
CA ILE A 227 34.99 -2.75 -23.96
C ILE A 227 36.09 -1.76 -23.52
N LYS A 228 36.40 -0.73 -24.32
CA LYS A 228 37.36 0.33 -23.91
C LYS A 228 36.87 1.23 -22.76
N THR A 229 35.56 1.24 -22.45
CA THR A 229 34.96 2.14 -21.45
C THR A 229 34.84 1.52 -20.04
N TRP A 230 35.31 0.29 -19.84
CA TRP A 230 34.96 -0.54 -18.66
C TRP A 230 35.59 -0.16 -17.30
N ARG A 231 36.30 0.97 -17.19
CA ARG A 231 36.52 1.63 -15.88
C ARG A 231 35.32 2.53 -15.54
N VAL A 232 34.14 1.93 -15.42
CA VAL A 232 33.01 2.59 -14.76
C VAL A 232 33.39 2.77 -13.30
N SER A 233 33.63 4.02 -12.90
CA SER A 233 33.67 4.35 -11.48
C SER A 233 32.27 4.10 -10.93
N VAL A 234 32.17 3.24 -9.92
CA VAL A 234 30.95 3.19 -9.11
C VAL A 234 30.93 4.50 -8.35
N ASP A 235 29.96 5.36 -8.62
CA ASP A 235 29.79 6.55 -7.79
C ASP A 235 29.34 6.08 -6.39
N TRP A 236 30.23 6.23 -5.42
CA TRP A 236 29.99 5.95 -4.01
C TRP A 236 29.87 7.26 -3.20
N GLU A 237 29.92 8.42 -3.86
CA GLU A 237 29.93 9.77 -3.28
C GLU A 237 28.56 10.43 -3.41
N SER A 238 27.76 10.05 -4.42
CA SER A 238 26.30 10.22 -4.46
C SER A 238 25.63 9.67 -3.19
N ASP A 239 25.08 10.56 -2.37
CA ASP A 239 24.28 10.20 -1.19
C ASP A 239 22.88 9.67 -1.56
N GLN A 240 22.34 10.09 -2.71
CA GLN A 240 21.06 9.59 -3.24
C GLN A 240 21.16 8.10 -3.62
N ASP A 241 22.18 7.72 -4.40
CA ASP A 241 22.37 6.32 -4.77
C ASP A 241 22.73 5.44 -3.55
N LEU A 242 23.43 6.00 -2.56
CA LEU A 242 23.66 5.32 -1.29
C LEU A 242 22.35 5.08 -0.52
N PHE A 243 21.54 6.12 -0.34
CA PHE A 243 20.27 6.03 0.39
C PHE A 243 19.31 5.05 -0.31
N ARG A 244 19.15 5.16 -1.63
CA ARG A 244 18.39 4.21 -2.44
C ARG A 244 18.88 2.78 -2.25
N THR A 245 20.20 2.54 -2.33
CA THR A 245 20.80 1.20 -2.14
C THR A 245 20.52 0.65 -0.73
N TYR A 246 20.59 1.48 0.33
CA TYR A 246 20.25 1.03 1.68
C TYR A 246 18.77 0.72 1.84
N MET A 247 17.87 1.52 1.27
CA MET A 247 16.43 1.26 1.30
C MET A 247 16.08 -0.02 0.52
N GLU A 248 16.65 -0.22 -0.67
CA GLU A 248 16.50 -1.47 -1.43
C GLU A 248 16.97 -2.69 -0.62
N LEU A 249 18.11 -2.59 0.06
CA LEU A 249 18.60 -3.65 0.95
C LEU A 249 17.66 -3.92 2.13
N ILE A 250 17.06 -2.92 2.77
CA ILE A 250 16.10 -3.13 3.87
C ILE A 250 14.84 -3.84 3.35
N ALA A 251 14.35 -3.48 2.16
CA ALA A 251 13.20 -4.13 1.53
C ALA A 251 13.49 -5.59 1.10
N GLU A 252 14.72 -5.91 0.66
CA GLU A 252 15.14 -7.28 0.28
C GLU A 252 15.52 -8.20 1.47
N VAL A 253 15.67 -7.68 2.69
CA VAL A 253 16.12 -8.47 3.85
C VAL A 253 15.04 -9.45 4.32
N ASN A 254 15.32 -10.74 4.14
CA ASN A 254 14.43 -11.82 4.56
C ASN A 254 14.62 -12.24 6.04
N ASP A 255 15.77 -11.96 6.67
CA ASP A 255 16.03 -12.31 8.08
C ASP A 255 15.58 -11.18 9.04
N PRO A 256 14.54 -11.38 9.89
CA PRO A 256 14.08 -10.36 10.82
C PRO A 256 15.14 -9.95 11.87
N LYS A 257 16.14 -10.80 12.16
CA LYS A 257 17.25 -10.46 13.08
C LYS A 257 18.24 -9.45 12.49
N LEU A 258 18.19 -9.23 11.18
CA LEU A 258 18.88 -8.11 10.53
C LEU A 258 18.02 -6.84 10.59
N LEU A 259 16.69 -6.96 10.46
CA LEU A 259 15.75 -5.84 10.63
C LEU A 259 15.85 -5.21 12.03
N ASP A 260 15.99 -6.02 13.08
CA ASP A 260 16.31 -5.57 14.46
C ASP A 260 17.51 -4.59 14.53
N ARG A 261 18.45 -4.68 13.57
CA ARG A 261 19.69 -3.89 13.54
C ARG A 261 19.59 -2.66 12.64
N VAL A 262 18.79 -2.71 11.56
CA VAL A 262 18.66 -1.62 10.57
C VAL A 262 17.43 -0.73 10.77
N ALA A 263 16.42 -1.16 11.54
CA ALA A 263 15.27 -0.31 11.89
C ALA A 263 15.66 1.08 12.48
N PRO A 264 16.71 1.22 13.32
CA PRO A 264 17.15 2.53 13.79
C PRO A 264 17.69 3.47 12.70
N SER A 265 18.09 2.94 11.53
CA SER A 265 18.56 3.73 10.38
C SER A 265 17.47 4.11 9.37
N PHE A 266 16.25 3.60 9.52
CA PHE A 266 15.09 4.10 8.79
C PHE A 266 14.81 5.56 9.19
N SER A 267 14.61 6.46 8.23
CA SER A 267 14.42 7.88 8.52
C SER A 267 13.68 8.62 7.40
N TYR A 268 12.54 9.23 7.73
CA TYR A 268 11.80 10.10 6.82
C TYR A 268 12.60 11.36 6.44
N VAL A 269 13.43 11.90 7.33
CA VAL A 269 14.34 13.03 7.02
C VAL A 269 15.30 12.67 5.89
N ALA A 270 15.89 11.47 5.95
CA ALA A 270 16.79 10.99 4.90
C ALA A 270 16.04 10.69 3.60
N TRP A 271 14.78 10.24 3.66
CA TRP A 271 13.95 10.10 2.46
C TRP A 271 13.62 11.45 1.81
N VAL A 272 13.24 12.49 2.57
CA VAL A 272 13.00 13.84 2.03
C VAL A 272 14.28 14.44 1.43
N GLY A 273 15.46 14.14 1.99
CA GLY A 273 16.75 14.64 1.47
C GLY A 273 17.33 13.89 0.28
N TYR A 274 17.12 12.57 0.21
CA TYR A 274 17.88 11.67 -0.67
C TYR A 274 17.03 10.61 -1.40
N GLY A 275 15.74 10.50 -1.08
CA GLY A 275 14.83 9.46 -1.54
C GLY A 275 14.08 9.74 -2.85
N ASP A 276 14.51 10.76 -3.60
CA ASP A 276 14.07 11.12 -4.97
C ASP A 276 12.56 11.35 -5.22
N GLY A 277 11.72 11.26 -4.18
CA GLY A 277 10.26 11.28 -4.29
C GLY A 277 9.63 9.88 -4.41
N SER A 278 10.43 8.80 -4.49
CA SER A 278 9.91 7.43 -4.58
C SER A 278 9.23 6.95 -3.29
N ILE A 279 7.91 7.13 -3.24
CA ILE A 279 7.02 6.55 -2.23
C ILE A 279 7.00 5.01 -2.35
N GLU A 280 7.09 4.43 -3.55
CA GLU A 280 7.12 2.97 -3.75
C GLU A 280 8.29 2.27 -3.02
N LEU A 281 9.43 2.94 -2.90
CA LEU A 281 10.57 2.41 -2.15
C LEU A 281 10.41 2.62 -0.63
N LEU A 282 9.83 3.75 -0.22
CA LEU A 282 9.49 4.02 1.18
C LEU A 282 8.46 3.02 1.71
N GLU A 283 7.44 2.71 0.92
CA GLU A 283 6.37 1.76 1.22
C GLU A 283 6.91 0.34 1.37
N ARG A 284 7.67 -0.17 0.40
CA ARG A 284 8.29 -1.50 0.51
C ARG A 284 9.21 -1.65 1.73
N VAL A 285 9.91 -0.58 2.13
CA VAL A 285 10.75 -0.59 3.33
C VAL A 285 9.90 -0.57 4.60
N TYR A 286 8.90 0.32 4.69
CA TYR A 286 8.00 0.40 5.83
C TYR A 286 7.27 -0.93 6.03
N ASP A 287 6.65 -1.47 4.98
CA ASP A 287 5.87 -2.70 5.02
C ASP A 287 6.76 -3.91 5.39
N ARG A 288 8.02 -3.97 4.90
CA ARG A 288 8.95 -5.03 5.30
C ARG A 288 9.34 -4.94 6.77
N LEU A 289 9.55 -3.74 7.32
CA LEU A 289 9.85 -3.51 8.73
C LEU A 289 8.62 -3.75 9.64
N MET A 290 7.42 -3.44 9.15
CA MET A 290 6.16 -3.57 9.90
C MET A 290 5.49 -4.94 9.78
N ALA A 291 6.04 -5.83 8.95
CA ALA A 291 5.56 -7.20 8.77
C ALA A 291 5.46 -8.00 10.09
N SER A 292 4.60 -9.02 10.08
CA SER A 292 4.27 -9.81 11.28
C SER A 292 5.40 -10.70 11.80
N ASP A 293 6.43 -10.97 11.00
CA ASP A 293 7.62 -11.74 11.38
C ASP A 293 8.70 -10.89 12.09
N THR A 294 8.55 -9.56 12.10
CA THR A 294 9.50 -8.66 12.77
C THR A 294 9.25 -8.58 14.27
N SER A 295 10.25 -8.15 15.04
CA SER A 295 10.09 -7.94 16.48
C SER A 295 9.22 -6.71 16.77
N THR A 296 8.52 -6.70 17.91
CA THR A 296 7.77 -5.52 18.35
C THR A 296 8.67 -4.29 18.45
N ARG A 297 9.92 -4.48 18.87
CA ARG A 297 10.95 -3.43 18.93
C ARG A 297 11.25 -2.80 17.58
N VAL A 298 11.26 -3.56 16.48
CA VAL A 298 11.40 -2.99 15.13
C VAL A 298 10.24 -2.06 14.83
N ARG A 299 9.01 -2.52 15.07
CA ARG A 299 7.79 -1.73 14.81
C ARG A 299 7.73 -0.47 15.64
N GLU A 300 7.95 -0.57 16.96
CA GLU A 300 8.10 0.57 17.88
C GLU A 300 9.18 1.56 17.42
N THR A 301 10.34 1.05 16.94
CA THR A 301 11.43 1.90 16.43
C THR A 301 11.03 2.66 15.18
N VAL A 302 10.25 2.04 14.28
CA VAL A 302 9.75 2.67 13.04
C VAL A 302 8.68 3.71 13.34
N THR A 303 7.68 3.38 14.17
CA THR A 303 6.66 4.34 14.63
C THR A 303 7.32 5.56 15.29
N ALA A 304 8.33 5.35 16.15
CA ALA A 304 9.08 6.43 16.79
C ALA A 304 9.89 7.32 15.83
N GLN A 305 10.12 6.93 14.57
CA GLN A 305 10.69 7.85 13.57
C GLN A 305 9.68 8.92 13.13
N MET A 306 8.36 8.69 13.30
CA MET A 306 7.31 9.68 13.00
C MET A 306 7.46 10.92 13.90
N SER A 307 7.55 10.71 15.22
CA SER A 307 7.69 11.79 16.20
C SER A 307 9.00 12.57 16.00
N ARG A 308 10.09 11.87 15.66
CA ARG A 308 11.40 12.47 15.33
C ARG A 308 11.39 13.25 14.02
N PHE A 309 10.64 12.79 13.02
CA PHE A 309 10.45 13.52 11.78
C PHE A 309 9.70 14.82 12.03
N ALA A 310 8.60 14.79 12.77
CA ALA A 310 7.89 16.00 13.19
C ALA A 310 8.77 16.96 14.02
N GLU A 311 9.58 16.45 14.95
CA GLU A 311 10.57 17.25 15.69
C GLU A 311 11.54 17.97 14.74
N TYR A 312 12.10 17.25 13.75
CA TYR A 312 12.95 17.83 12.72
C TYR A 312 12.21 18.86 11.83
N CYS A 313 10.95 18.60 11.47
CA CYS A 313 10.12 19.55 10.74
C CYS A 313 9.90 20.86 11.52
N ARG A 314 9.74 20.79 12.86
CA ARG A 314 9.66 21.98 13.71
C ARG A 314 10.99 22.75 13.77
N GLU A 315 12.13 22.08 13.72
CA GLU A 315 13.46 22.73 13.65
C GLU A 315 13.77 23.35 12.27
N GLN A 316 13.44 22.67 11.16
CA GLN A 316 13.93 23.02 9.81
C GLN A 316 12.81 23.31 8.79
N SER A 317 11.75 23.99 9.24
CA SER A 317 10.52 24.19 8.47
C SER A 317 10.63 24.85 7.10
N GLY A 318 11.71 25.58 6.80
CA GLY A 318 11.88 26.23 5.49
C GLY A 318 12.04 25.20 4.37
N TRP A 319 13.18 24.49 4.37
CA TRP A 319 13.49 23.46 3.37
C TRP A 319 12.48 22.31 3.37
N VAL A 320 12.00 21.88 4.55
CA VAL A 320 11.08 20.74 4.66
C VAL A 320 9.68 21.08 4.14
N GLY A 321 9.22 22.32 4.27
CA GLY A 321 7.91 22.74 3.77
C GLY A 321 7.83 22.71 2.24
N ASP A 322 8.86 23.26 1.59
CA ASP A 322 8.97 23.23 0.13
C ASP A 322 8.92 21.81 -0.43
N GLU A 323 9.43 20.80 0.30
CA GLU A 323 9.51 19.41 -0.19
C GLU A 323 8.33 18.53 0.23
N LEU A 324 7.73 18.78 1.41
CA LEU A 324 6.44 18.17 1.78
C LEU A 324 5.31 18.59 0.83
N GLY A 325 5.33 19.82 0.32
CA GLY A 325 4.32 20.33 -0.61
C GLY A 325 4.40 19.78 -2.05
N LYS A 326 5.43 18.97 -2.39
CA LYS A 326 5.64 18.41 -3.74
C LYS A 326 5.38 16.91 -3.85
N ASN A 327 5.30 16.18 -2.73
CA ASN A 327 5.38 14.73 -2.69
C ASN A 327 4.23 14.12 -1.87
N ASP A 328 3.76 12.93 -2.22
CA ASP A 328 2.65 12.23 -1.53
C ASP A 328 2.99 11.71 -0.11
N LEU A 329 4.06 12.22 0.52
CA LEU A 329 4.48 11.82 1.86
C LEU A 329 3.41 12.08 2.94
N PRO A 330 2.68 13.22 2.97
CA PRO A 330 1.62 13.42 3.97
C PRO A 330 0.54 12.33 3.94
N GLU A 331 0.12 11.91 2.73
CA GLU A 331 -0.86 10.85 2.50
C GLU A 331 -0.30 9.46 2.86
N PHE A 332 0.97 9.20 2.50
CA PHE A 332 1.66 7.98 2.90
C PHE A 332 1.72 7.81 4.43
N LEU A 333 2.02 8.89 5.15
CA LEU A 333 2.11 8.91 6.62
C LEU A 333 0.73 8.88 7.29
N PHE A 334 -0.28 9.53 6.70
CA PHE A 334 -1.67 9.53 7.18
C PHE A 334 -2.19 8.12 7.44
N ARG A 335 -2.03 7.22 6.45
CA ARG A 335 -2.47 5.82 6.52
C ARG A 335 -1.74 4.97 7.57
N ARG A 336 -0.75 5.53 8.27
CA ARG A 336 0.22 4.82 9.10
C ARG A 336 0.35 5.37 10.54
N TYR A 337 -0.39 6.43 10.90
CA TYR A 337 -0.38 6.97 12.26
C TYR A 337 -0.99 6.03 13.32
N SER A 338 -0.38 6.01 14.49
CA SER A 338 -0.88 5.36 15.70
C SER A 338 -1.55 6.39 16.62
N PHE A 339 -2.87 6.27 16.80
CA PHE A 339 -3.64 7.18 17.65
C PHE A 339 -3.66 6.70 19.12
N PRO A 340 -3.51 7.60 20.11
CA PRO A 340 -3.36 9.06 20.00
C PRO A 340 -1.91 9.58 19.97
N SER A 341 -0.88 8.74 20.12
CA SER A 341 0.51 9.19 20.30
C SER A 341 1.01 10.11 19.20
N ASP A 342 0.50 9.92 17.98
CA ASP A 342 1.05 10.57 16.80
C ASP A 342 0.29 11.86 16.41
N PHE A 343 -0.76 12.26 17.14
CA PHE A 343 -1.50 13.51 16.84
C PHE A 343 -0.61 14.76 16.76
N PRO A 344 0.34 15.02 17.68
CA PRO A 344 1.24 16.16 17.56
C PRO A 344 2.16 16.08 16.34
N ALA A 345 2.56 14.86 15.95
CA ALA A 345 3.38 14.64 14.77
C ALA A 345 2.58 14.91 13.48
N TRP A 346 1.34 14.43 13.42
CA TRP A 346 0.45 14.68 12.29
C TRP A 346 0.05 16.15 12.16
N ALA A 347 -0.32 16.82 13.26
CA ALA A 347 -0.60 18.26 13.27
C ALA A 347 0.60 19.07 12.78
N THR A 348 1.82 18.71 13.22
CA THR A 348 3.07 19.28 12.70
C THR A 348 3.19 19.08 11.17
N ILE A 349 2.90 17.89 10.64
CA ILE A 349 3.05 17.58 9.20
C ILE A 349 1.98 18.27 8.35
N VAL A 350 0.72 18.31 8.79
CA VAL A 350 -0.38 19.02 8.11
C VAL A 350 -0.15 20.54 8.12
N SER A 351 0.60 21.08 9.10
CA SER A 351 0.92 22.51 9.17
C SER A 351 1.72 23.07 7.98
N PHE A 352 2.30 22.20 7.15
CA PHE A 352 3.01 22.56 5.92
C PHE A 352 2.10 22.66 4.69
N GLN A 353 0.85 22.22 4.80
CA GLN A 353 -0.16 22.43 3.76
C GLN A 353 -0.66 23.88 3.75
N GLU A 354 -1.27 24.30 2.64
CA GLU A 354 -1.78 25.66 2.48
C GLU A 354 -2.77 26.01 3.60
N ASN A 355 -2.68 27.24 4.14
CA ASN A 355 -3.58 27.76 5.18
C ASN A 355 -3.67 26.94 6.49
N ASN A 356 -2.70 26.05 6.77
CA ASN A 356 -2.66 25.21 7.98
C ASN A 356 -1.54 25.54 9.00
N ARG A 357 -0.83 26.65 8.82
CA ARG A 357 0.36 27.02 9.60
C ARG A 357 0.17 27.05 11.14
N ASP A 358 -1.05 27.27 11.63
CA ASP A 358 -1.41 27.23 13.06
C ASP A 358 -1.28 25.83 13.68
N LEU A 359 -1.48 24.77 12.89
CA LEU A 359 -1.35 23.39 13.36
C LEU A 359 0.08 23.04 13.80
N ARG A 360 1.08 23.89 13.48
CA ARG A 360 2.48 23.73 13.91
C ARG A 360 2.64 23.94 15.41
N ASP A 361 1.95 24.95 15.95
CA ASP A 361 2.03 25.31 17.36
C ASP A 361 1.23 24.28 18.18
N ILE A 362 0.05 23.88 17.68
CA ILE A 362 -0.73 22.74 18.20
C ILE A 362 0.09 21.45 18.18
N GLY A 363 0.82 21.18 17.08
CA GLY A 363 1.70 20.03 16.93
C GLY A 363 2.97 20.03 17.80
N ALA A 364 3.21 21.08 18.59
CA ALA A 364 4.25 21.12 19.60
C ALA A 364 3.74 20.75 21.01
N LEU A 365 2.41 20.62 21.20
CA LEU A 365 1.78 20.36 22.50
C LEU A 365 1.83 18.87 22.89
N PRO A 366 1.67 18.52 24.18
CA PRO A 366 1.41 17.15 24.63
C PRO A 366 0.20 16.53 23.91
N ALA A 367 0.15 15.20 23.77
CA ALA A 367 -0.85 14.53 22.93
C ALA A 367 -2.32 14.87 23.30
N GLU A 368 -2.65 14.95 24.58
CA GLU A 368 -4.02 15.25 25.05
C GLU A 368 -4.41 16.72 24.78
N GLU A 369 -3.51 17.65 25.07
CA GLU A 369 -3.69 19.09 24.78
C GLU A 369 -3.72 19.35 23.26
N CYS A 370 -2.92 18.62 22.48
CA CYS A 370 -2.97 18.63 21.02
C CYS A 370 -4.32 18.14 20.49
N VAL A 371 -4.87 17.04 21.02
CA VAL A 371 -6.22 16.56 20.63
C VAL A 371 -7.27 17.61 21.00
N ALA A 372 -7.19 18.20 22.19
CA ALA A 372 -8.11 19.23 22.64
C ALA A 372 -8.12 20.45 21.69
N GLN A 373 -6.94 20.98 21.35
CA GLN A 373 -6.81 22.10 20.41
C GLN A 373 -7.20 21.72 18.98
N LEU A 374 -7.02 20.46 18.56
CA LEU A 374 -7.56 19.94 17.30
C LEU A 374 -9.09 19.92 17.29
N LEU A 375 -9.76 19.59 18.40
CA LEU A 375 -11.23 19.71 18.51
C LEU A 375 -11.72 21.17 18.37
N CYS A 376 -10.89 22.17 18.67
CA CYS A 376 -11.17 23.59 18.45
C CYS A 376 -10.74 24.12 17.06
N THR A 377 -10.18 23.27 16.17
CA THR A 377 -9.44 23.74 14.99
C THR A 377 -10.26 24.55 13.96
N TYR A 378 -11.59 24.36 13.90
CA TYR A 378 -12.49 25.09 13.02
C TYR A 378 -13.11 26.35 13.68
N ASP A 379 -12.81 26.63 14.96
CA ASP A 379 -13.29 27.82 15.67
C ASP A 379 -12.48 29.08 15.32
N GLN A 380 -12.39 29.40 14.03
CA GLN A 380 -11.56 30.48 13.52
C GLN A 380 -12.29 31.25 12.40
N ASN A 381 -12.19 32.59 12.39
CA ASN A 381 -12.89 33.46 11.43
C ASN A 381 -12.06 33.76 10.16
N ARG A 382 -11.08 32.90 9.82
CA ARG A 382 -10.17 33.06 8.67
C ARG A 382 -10.26 31.85 7.75
N GLN A 383 -9.77 31.98 6.52
CA GLN A 383 -9.63 30.84 5.62
C GLN A 383 -8.68 29.80 6.22
N LEU A 384 -9.12 28.55 6.27
CA LEU A 384 -8.37 27.41 6.77
C LEU A 384 -8.00 26.48 5.60
N GLY A 385 -6.91 25.72 5.77
CA GLY A 385 -6.57 24.62 4.86
C GLY A 385 -7.43 23.39 5.10
N ASP A 386 -7.21 22.34 4.29
CA ASP A 386 -7.84 21.06 4.59
C ASP A 386 -7.28 20.49 5.90
N ARG A 387 -8.18 20.26 6.84
CA ARG A 387 -7.90 19.66 8.15
C ARG A 387 -9.04 18.72 8.57
N PHE A 388 -9.84 18.27 7.60
CA PHE A 388 -11.01 17.43 7.85
C PHE A 388 -10.62 16.12 8.53
N GLU A 389 -9.60 15.43 8.01
CA GLU A 389 -9.21 14.12 8.53
C GLU A 389 -8.63 14.18 9.94
N ILE A 390 -7.78 15.18 10.24
CA ILE A 390 -7.19 15.33 11.56
C ILE A 390 -8.21 15.74 12.62
N PHE A 391 -9.24 16.50 12.23
CA PHE A 391 -10.41 16.79 13.06
C PHE A 391 -11.31 15.56 13.26
N ASP A 392 -11.68 14.86 12.18
CA ASP A 392 -12.45 13.61 12.22
C ASP A 392 -11.80 12.58 13.15
N LYS A 393 -10.48 12.40 13.06
CA LYS A 393 -9.75 11.49 13.95
C LYS A 393 -9.67 11.97 15.39
N ALA A 394 -9.59 13.28 15.66
CA ALA A 394 -9.67 13.80 17.03
C ALA A 394 -11.02 13.48 17.69
N VAL A 395 -12.14 13.59 16.94
CA VAL A 395 -13.47 13.19 17.43
C VAL A 395 -13.62 11.67 17.55
N ILE A 396 -13.16 10.91 16.54
CA ILE A 396 -13.12 9.43 16.56
C ILE A 396 -12.22 8.89 17.68
N HIS A 397 -11.23 9.63 18.17
CA HIS A 397 -10.45 9.21 19.33
C HIS A 397 -11.28 9.29 20.63
N CYS A 398 -12.12 10.31 20.76
CA CYS A 398 -12.88 10.56 21.98
C CYS A 398 -14.08 9.61 22.15
N ASP A 399 -14.86 9.36 21.11
CA ASP A 399 -16.11 8.58 21.24
C ASP A 399 -15.91 7.13 21.78
N PRO A 400 -14.94 6.33 21.29
CA PRO A 400 -14.71 4.98 21.80
C PRO A 400 -14.16 4.94 23.23
N LEU A 401 -13.61 6.04 23.75
CA LEU A 401 -13.27 6.17 25.17
C LEU A 401 -14.55 6.27 26.00
N VAL A 402 -15.47 7.16 25.64
CA VAL A 402 -16.79 7.29 26.29
C VAL A 402 -17.55 5.96 26.24
N TYR A 403 -17.63 5.31 25.07
CA TYR A 403 -18.31 4.02 24.91
C TYR A 403 -17.74 2.90 25.81
N ARG A 404 -16.44 2.95 26.14
CA ARG A 404 -15.76 1.98 27.02
C ARG A 404 -15.80 2.37 28.50
N GLY A 405 -16.41 3.50 28.86
CA GLY A 405 -16.46 4.02 30.22
C GLY A 405 -15.22 4.82 30.65
N HIS A 406 -14.34 5.18 29.72
CA HIS A 406 -13.18 6.05 29.96
C HIS A 406 -13.55 7.53 29.81
N GLU A 407 -14.64 7.97 30.46
CA GLU A 407 -15.07 9.38 30.41
C GLU A 407 -14.01 10.32 30.98
N ASP A 408 -13.32 9.92 32.06
CA ASP A 408 -12.29 10.72 32.73
C ASP A 408 -11.14 11.13 31.78
N ASP A 409 -10.79 10.28 30.81
CA ASP A 409 -9.76 10.59 29.81
C ASP A 409 -10.25 11.65 28.80
N VAL A 410 -11.51 11.59 28.39
CA VAL A 410 -12.12 12.60 27.51
C VAL A 410 -12.34 13.92 28.27
N MET A 411 -12.73 13.85 29.54
CA MET A 411 -12.85 15.03 30.41
C MET A 411 -11.49 15.69 30.66
N ARG A 412 -10.41 14.89 30.77
CA ARG A 412 -9.03 15.37 30.87
C ARG A 412 -8.58 16.08 29.59
N ILE A 413 -8.84 15.50 28.41
CA ILE A 413 -8.63 16.19 27.11
C ILE A 413 -9.42 17.51 27.06
N LEU A 414 -10.72 17.47 27.34
CA LEU A 414 -11.59 18.66 27.31
C LEU A 414 -11.21 19.73 28.35
N SER A 415 -10.45 19.41 29.40
CA SER A 415 -9.98 20.39 30.40
C SER A 415 -8.98 21.41 29.85
N HIS A 416 -8.39 21.14 28.68
CA HIS A 416 -7.42 22.03 28.01
C HIS A 416 -8.08 23.09 27.10
N VAL A 417 -9.40 23.04 26.89
CA VAL A 417 -10.11 23.93 25.95
C VAL A 417 -11.49 24.36 26.47
N ASP A 418 -12.01 25.45 25.90
CA ASP A 418 -13.39 25.86 26.13
C ASP A 418 -14.37 24.94 25.36
N ARG A 419 -15.40 24.43 26.05
CA ARG A 419 -16.44 23.60 25.42
C ARG A 419 -17.29 24.38 24.41
N LEU A 420 -17.47 25.69 24.57
CA LEU A 420 -18.20 26.51 23.59
C LEU A 420 -17.39 26.66 22.29
N SER A 421 -16.07 26.76 22.38
CA SER A 421 -15.14 26.68 21.25
C SER A 421 -15.20 25.32 20.54
N VAL A 422 -15.19 24.20 21.28
CA VAL A 422 -15.40 22.86 20.69
C VAL A 422 -16.74 22.76 19.95
N ALA A 423 -17.83 23.28 20.55
CA ALA A 423 -19.14 23.34 19.91
C ALA A 423 -19.15 24.20 18.63
N ARG A 424 -18.50 25.37 18.65
CA ARG A 424 -18.42 26.29 17.50
C ARG A 424 -17.57 25.71 16.37
N SER A 425 -16.44 25.07 16.71
CA SER A 425 -15.61 24.29 15.80
C SER A 425 -16.41 23.16 15.14
N PHE A 426 -17.15 22.37 15.92
CA PHE A 426 -17.98 21.28 15.42
C PHE A 426 -19.06 21.74 14.42
N MET A 427 -19.72 22.89 14.67
CA MET A 427 -20.70 23.47 13.74
C MET A 427 -20.07 24.08 12.46
N ARG A 428 -18.76 24.35 12.46
CA ARG A 428 -18.00 24.93 11.34
C ARG A 428 -17.17 23.91 10.55
N ALA A 429 -16.94 22.73 11.11
CA ALA A 429 -16.31 21.63 10.41
C ALA A 429 -17.20 21.14 9.24
N PRO A 430 -16.62 20.54 8.18
CA PRO A 430 -17.38 19.92 7.09
C PRO A 430 -18.31 18.80 7.57
N ASP A 431 -19.12 18.26 6.66
CA ASP A 431 -20.09 17.20 6.96
C ASP A 431 -19.41 15.85 7.27
N LEU A 432 -19.38 15.45 8.54
CA LEU A 432 -18.64 14.26 8.99
C LEU A 432 -19.52 12.99 8.92
N HIS A 433 -18.93 11.80 9.05
CA HIS A 433 -19.64 10.52 8.83
C HIS A 433 -20.08 9.86 10.16
N LEU A 434 -21.11 10.44 10.78
CA LEU A 434 -21.48 10.28 12.19
C LEU A 434 -22.09 8.93 12.65
N TRP A 435 -21.90 7.82 11.93
CA TRP A 435 -22.30 6.49 12.45
C TRP A 435 -21.46 6.02 13.65
N SER A 436 -20.42 6.77 14.01
CA SER A 436 -19.41 6.42 15.01
C SER A 436 -19.38 7.33 16.25
N TRP A 437 -20.24 8.34 16.38
CA TRP A 437 -20.12 9.41 17.40
C TRP A 437 -21.34 9.54 18.34
N GLY A 438 -21.92 8.41 18.75
CA GLY A 438 -23.14 8.37 19.55
C GLY A 438 -22.99 8.84 21.01
N TYR A 439 -21.77 8.93 21.52
CA TYR A 439 -21.46 9.08 22.95
C TYR A 439 -20.67 10.36 23.27
N PHE A 440 -19.80 10.83 22.37
CA PHE A 440 -19.01 12.05 22.58
C PHE A 440 -19.88 13.32 22.70
N LEU A 441 -20.83 13.54 21.80
CA LEU A 441 -21.69 14.73 21.84
C LEU A 441 -22.56 14.80 23.12
N PRO A 442 -23.24 13.72 23.57
CA PRO A 442 -23.89 13.69 24.88
C PRO A 442 -22.98 14.05 26.05
N LEU A 443 -21.73 13.56 26.08
CA LEU A 443 -20.77 13.88 27.13
C LEU A 443 -20.35 15.36 27.10
N LEU A 444 -20.05 15.90 25.92
CA LEU A 444 -19.68 17.30 25.73
C LEU A 444 -20.73 18.26 26.31
N VAL A 445 -22.01 17.99 26.07
CA VAL A 445 -23.12 18.86 26.51
C VAL A 445 -23.66 18.55 27.92
N ARG A 446 -23.29 17.42 28.54
CA ARG A 446 -23.93 16.92 29.77
C ARG A 446 -24.01 17.95 30.89
N ASP A 447 -22.87 18.58 31.18
CA ASP A 447 -22.68 19.44 32.35
C ASP A 447 -22.75 20.95 32.01
N TYR A 448 -22.90 21.29 30.72
CA TYR A 448 -22.86 22.65 30.16
C TYR A 448 -24.03 22.90 29.19
N ARG A 449 -25.17 22.25 29.47
CA ARG A 449 -26.28 22.12 28.52
C ARG A 449 -26.92 23.47 28.15
N SER A 450 -27.11 24.33 29.15
CA SER A 450 -27.78 25.62 28.99
C SER A 450 -26.86 26.63 28.29
N GLU A 451 -25.58 26.62 28.64
CA GLU A 451 -24.53 27.48 28.10
C GLU A 451 -24.27 27.15 26.63
N ILE A 452 -24.14 25.86 26.28
CA ILE A 452 -23.95 25.44 24.88
C ILE A 452 -25.25 25.68 24.08
N LEU A 453 -26.44 25.49 24.66
CA LEU A 453 -27.71 25.79 23.99
C LEU A 453 -27.87 27.28 23.66
N LEU A 454 -27.60 28.17 24.63
CA LEU A 454 -27.56 29.62 24.41
C LEU A 454 -26.55 29.98 23.32
N HIS A 455 -25.33 29.47 23.43
CA HIS A 455 -24.26 29.73 22.47
C HIS A 455 -24.57 29.23 21.05
N VAL A 456 -25.27 28.09 20.90
CA VAL A 456 -25.77 27.60 19.60
C VAL A 456 -26.88 28.50 19.06
N ASN A 457 -27.76 29.04 19.92
CA ASN A 457 -28.82 29.96 19.49
C ASN A 457 -28.25 31.31 19.01
N GLU A 458 -27.31 31.90 19.75
CA GLU A 458 -26.56 33.09 19.35
C GLU A 458 -25.80 32.86 18.03
N PHE A 459 -25.12 31.72 17.90
CA PHE A 459 -24.37 31.35 16.70
C PHE A 459 -25.25 31.20 15.45
N LEU A 460 -26.53 30.85 15.61
CA LEU A 460 -27.48 30.72 14.51
C LEU A 460 -28.24 32.03 14.20
N GLN A 461 -28.02 33.10 14.97
CA GLN A 461 -28.62 34.41 14.70
C GLN A 461 -27.94 35.14 13.54
N ASP A 462 -26.61 35.01 13.42
CA ASP A 462 -25.81 35.46 12.26
C ASP A 462 -24.76 34.39 11.90
N PRO A 463 -25.18 33.28 11.26
CA PRO A 463 -24.32 32.12 11.04
C PRO A 463 -23.28 32.40 9.93
N PRO A 464 -21.99 32.06 10.13
CA PRO A 464 -20.98 32.26 9.10
C PRO A 464 -21.23 31.38 7.86
N SER A 465 -20.70 31.79 6.71
CA SER A 465 -20.93 31.16 5.39
C SER A 465 -20.45 29.70 5.23
N HIS A 466 -19.86 29.10 6.26
CA HIS A 466 -19.29 27.75 6.29
C HIS A 466 -19.87 26.88 7.42
N VAL A 467 -21.08 27.17 7.90
CA VAL A 467 -21.78 26.30 8.87
C VAL A 467 -22.22 24.99 8.23
N SER A 468 -21.86 23.87 8.85
CA SER A 468 -22.47 22.57 8.56
C SER A 468 -23.82 22.47 9.30
N HIS A 469 -24.91 22.69 8.56
CA HIS A 469 -26.26 22.41 9.05
C HIS A 469 -26.44 20.94 9.45
N GLN A 470 -25.64 20.03 8.87
CA GLN A 470 -25.55 18.63 9.26
C GLN A 470 -25.06 18.50 10.71
N ASN A 471 -23.97 19.17 11.08
CA ASN A 471 -23.37 19.10 12.41
C ASN A 471 -24.21 19.89 13.43
N VAL A 472 -24.78 21.04 13.05
CA VAL A 472 -25.78 21.79 13.85
C VAL A 472 -26.95 20.87 14.26
N SER A 473 -27.48 20.08 13.32
CA SER A 473 -28.57 19.14 13.62
C SER A 473 -28.18 18.10 14.67
N TYR A 474 -26.91 17.67 14.74
CA TYR A 474 -26.47 16.68 15.72
C TYR A 474 -26.16 17.27 17.10
N ILE A 475 -25.57 18.46 17.19
CA ILE A 475 -25.40 19.11 18.49
C ILE A 475 -26.76 19.49 19.09
N LEU A 476 -27.71 19.96 18.27
CA LEU A 476 -29.11 20.16 18.69
C LEU A 476 -29.79 18.85 19.15
N ASN A 477 -29.48 17.71 18.52
CA ASN A 477 -30.00 16.41 18.96
C ASN A 477 -29.40 15.93 20.31
N ALA A 478 -28.22 16.42 20.70
CA ALA A 478 -27.65 16.17 22.03
C ALA A 478 -28.25 17.12 23.08
N LEU A 479 -28.38 18.41 22.73
CA LEU A 479 -28.92 19.46 23.59
C LEU A 479 -30.41 19.26 23.88
N LEU A 480 -31.24 19.08 22.86
CA LEU A 480 -32.69 19.06 22.98
C LEU A 480 -33.22 17.67 23.39
N SER A 481 -33.97 17.61 24.49
CA SER A 481 -34.70 16.41 24.91
C SER A 481 -36.00 16.82 25.61
N PRO A 482 -37.14 16.14 25.41
CA PRO A 482 -38.42 16.49 26.05
C PRO A 482 -38.40 16.51 27.59
N ASP A 483 -37.41 15.86 28.20
CA ASP A 483 -37.19 15.73 29.64
C ASP A 483 -36.52 16.98 30.26
N PHE A 484 -36.00 17.88 29.42
CA PHE A 484 -35.30 19.10 29.80
C PHE A 484 -35.98 20.28 29.10
N PRO A 485 -36.98 20.93 29.73
CA PRO A 485 -37.75 22.01 29.10
C PRO A 485 -36.86 23.23 28.80
N LEU A 486 -37.17 23.91 27.70
CA LEU A 486 -36.49 25.11 27.26
C LEU A 486 -36.93 26.33 28.10
N PRO A 487 -36.02 27.23 28.51
CA PRO A 487 -36.41 28.46 29.21
C PRO A 487 -37.31 29.34 28.34
N LEU A 488 -38.38 29.89 28.92
CA LEU A 488 -39.41 30.66 28.21
C LEU A 488 -39.04 32.14 28.04
N ASP A 489 -37.99 32.60 28.71
CA ASP A 489 -37.41 33.95 28.66
C ASP A 489 -36.36 34.14 27.54
N ILE A 490 -35.97 33.06 26.87
CA ILE A 490 -35.03 33.06 25.74
C ILE A 490 -35.80 32.90 24.43
N ASP A 491 -35.51 33.75 23.45
CA ASP A 491 -36.01 33.59 22.07
C ASP A 491 -35.21 32.51 21.32
N PHE A 492 -35.86 31.37 21.03
CA PHE A 492 -35.26 30.29 20.25
C PHE A 492 -35.60 30.34 18.75
N SER A 493 -36.10 31.47 18.24
CA SER A 493 -36.38 31.68 16.81
C SER A 493 -35.20 31.34 15.87
N PRO A 494 -33.92 31.64 16.19
CA PRO A 494 -32.77 31.22 15.37
C PRO A 494 -32.65 29.70 15.20
N ILE A 495 -32.80 28.93 16.29
CA ILE A 495 -32.81 27.46 16.23
C ILE A 495 -34.02 26.95 15.44
N ILE A 496 -35.21 27.51 15.67
CA ILE A 496 -36.45 27.12 14.96
C ILE A 496 -36.32 27.38 13.45
N ALA A 497 -35.73 28.51 13.06
CA ALA A 497 -35.44 28.86 11.67
C ALA A 497 -34.47 27.86 11.01
N SER A 498 -33.30 27.62 11.64
CA SER A 498 -32.29 26.71 11.10
C SER A 498 -32.81 25.28 10.96
N VAL A 499 -33.60 24.79 11.92
CA VAL A 499 -34.20 23.44 11.88
C VAL A 499 -35.27 23.35 10.79
N SER A 500 -36.04 24.42 10.55
CA SER A 500 -37.07 24.47 9.50
C SER A 500 -36.49 24.54 8.10
N GLN A 501 -35.40 25.28 7.92
CA GLN A 501 -34.73 25.44 6.62
C GLN A 501 -33.92 24.19 6.22
N TYR A 502 -33.36 23.47 7.19
CA TYR A 502 -32.53 22.27 6.97
C TYR A 502 -33.06 21.04 7.74
N PRO A 503 -34.30 20.57 7.46
CA PRO A 503 -34.97 19.56 8.28
C PRO A 503 -34.37 18.16 8.12
N ARG A 504 -33.75 17.66 9.19
CA ARG A 504 -32.95 16.43 9.14
C ARG A 504 -33.66 15.20 9.75
N ARG A 505 -33.98 14.22 8.90
CA ARG A 505 -34.89 13.09 9.21
C ARG A 505 -34.49 12.19 10.37
N ASP A 506 -33.21 11.88 10.56
CA ASP A 506 -32.73 10.94 11.59
C ASP A 506 -32.80 11.49 13.02
N VAL A 507 -32.81 12.81 13.17
CA VAL A 507 -32.92 13.50 14.48
C VAL A 507 -34.22 14.31 14.65
N TRP A 508 -34.98 14.50 13.55
CA TRP A 508 -36.16 15.36 13.48
C TRP A 508 -37.12 15.16 14.64
N THR A 509 -37.46 13.90 14.97
CA THR A 509 -38.47 13.57 15.99
C THR A 509 -38.11 14.06 17.39
N ARG A 510 -36.82 14.06 17.77
CA ARG A 510 -36.36 14.53 19.09
C ARG A 510 -36.34 16.06 19.17
N ILE A 511 -35.74 16.69 18.17
CA ILE A 511 -35.64 18.15 18.04
C ILE A 511 -37.05 18.75 17.98
N SER A 512 -37.89 18.28 17.05
CA SER A 512 -39.23 18.82 16.86
C SER A 512 -40.13 18.65 18.08
N SER A 513 -40.11 17.49 18.76
CA SER A 513 -40.91 17.29 19.98
C SER A 513 -40.49 18.22 21.14
N SER A 514 -39.23 18.65 21.17
CA SER A 514 -38.72 19.59 22.18
C SER A 514 -39.09 21.05 21.84
N LEU A 515 -38.97 21.45 20.59
CA LEU A 515 -39.39 22.79 20.13
C LEU A 515 -40.92 22.97 20.15
N VAL A 516 -41.70 21.92 19.87
CA VAL A 516 -43.17 21.92 20.00
C VAL A 516 -43.63 21.99 21.46
N LEU A 517 -42.82 21.52 22.41
CA LEU A 517 -43.07 21.73 23.85
C LEU A 517 -42.93 23.22 24.19
N TYR A 518 -41.81 23.84 23.82
CA TYR A 518 -41.58 25.28 24.00
C TYR A 518 -42.66 26.15 23.34
N LEU A 519 -43.01 25.89 22.07
CA LEU A 519 -44.08 26.62 21.37
C LEU A 519 -45.50 26.33 21.88
N ALA A 520 -45.68 25.38 22.80
CA ALA A 520 -46.96 25.17 23.50
C ALA A 520 -47.07 25.93 24.83
N GLU A 521 -45.95 26.47 25.34
CA GLU A 521 -45.84 27.16 26.64
C GLU A 521 -45.40 28.63 26.48
N CYS A 522 -44.74 28.97 25.37
CA CYS A 522 -44.40 30.33 24.96
C CYS A 522 -45.62 31.08 24.36
N GLU A 523 -45.76 32.38 24.65
CA GLU A 523 -46.70 33.23 23.92
C GLU A 523 -46.18 33.51 22.51
N VAL A 524 -46.61 32.70 21.54
CA VAL A 524 -46.19 32.76 20.12
C VAL A 524 -46.33 34.16 19.49
N SER A 525 -47.26 34.99 19.99
CA SER A 525 -47.46 36.39 19.58
C SER A 525 -46.40 37.38 20.09
N GLN A 526 -45.50 36.97 20.98
CA GLN A 526 -44.36 37.76 21.46
C GLN A 526 -43.03 37.39 20.78
N LEU A 527 -43.00 36.33 19.95
CA LEU A 527 -41.81 35.98 19.18
C LEU A 527 -41.49 37.09 18.16
N PRO A 528 -40.20 37.43 17.92
CA PRO A 528 -39.82 38.46 16.95
C PRO A 528 -40.27 38.17 15.51
N ASP A 529 -40.39 36.89 15.15
CA ASP A 529 -40.93 36.42 13.87
C ASP A 529 -41.86 35.19 14.09
N PRO A 530 -43.19 35.42 14.15
CA PRO A 530 -44.17 34.33 14.27
C PRO A 530 -44.31 33.48 12.99
N ASP A 531 -43.91 33.97 11.82
CA ASP A 531 -44.03 33.22 10.56
C ASP A 531 -42.99 32.09 10.50
N ILE A 532 -41.80 32.26 11.09
CA ILE A 532 -40.82 31.19 11.34
C ILE A 532 -41.45 30.05 12.16
N ALA A 533 -42.19 30.37 13.23
CA ALA A 533 -42.89 29.38 14.03
C ALA A 533 -44.03 28.69 13.25
N PHE A 534 -44.76 29.42 12.40
CA PHE A 534 -45.78 28.84 11.51
C PHE A 534 -45.18 27.84 10.50
N VAL A 535 -44.07 28.21 9.84
CA VAL A 535 -43.35 27.36 8.89
C VAL A 535 -42.83 26.09 9.58
N PHE A 536 -42.25 26.22 10.77
CA PHE A 536 -41.81 25.09 11.59
C PHE A 536 -42.95 24.12 11.94
N LEU A 537 -44.08 24.65 12.43
CA LEU A 537 -45.25 23.85 12.82
C LEU A 537 -45.87 23.14 11.60
N ARG A 538 -45.87 23.77 10.42
CA ARG A 538 -46.28 23.14 9.17
C ARG A 538 -45.33 22.01 8.77
N HIS A 539 -44.01 22.22 8.81
CA HIS A 539 -43.03 21.16 8.57
C HIS A 539 -43.17 19.99 9.55
N CYS A 540 -43.58 20.23 10.80
CA CYS A 540 -43.88 19.17 11.74
C CYS A 540 -45.04 18.27 11.26
N ILE A 541 -46.12 18.82 10.69
CA ILE A 541 -47.22 18.03 10.12
C ILE A 541 -46.72 17.22 8.91
N ASP A 542 -46.03 17.87 7.98
CA ASP A 542 -45.62 17.27 6.71
C ASP A 542 -44.57 16.17 6.91
N LEU A 543 -43.53 16.39 7.72
CA LEU A 543 -42.46 15.41 7.97
C LEU A 543 -42.89 14.26 8.89
N GLN A 544 -43.73 14.54 9.89
CA GLN A 544 -44.26 13.50 10.79
C GLN A 544 -45.37 12.64 10.13
N SER A 545 -45.70 12.90 8.86
CA SER A 545 -46.44 11.94 8.02
C SER A 545 -45.57 10.79 7.49
N PHE A 546 -44.25 10.99 7.40
CA PHE A 546 -43.27 10.00 6.91
C PHE A 546 -42.43 9.34 8.02
N LEU A 547 -42.37 9.95 9.20
CA LEU A 547 -41.66 9.43 10.38
C LEU A 547 -42.66 8.99 11.45
N ASP A 548 -42.28 8.03 12.28
CA ASP A 548 -43.23 7.21 13.05
C ASP A 548 -44.11 8.01 14.04
N LYS A 549 -45.29 7.47 14.34
CA LYS A 549 -46.42 8.21 14.94
C LYS A 549 -46.23 8.61 16.40
N ASN A 550 -45.54 9.72 16.64
CA ASN A 550 -45.75 10.49 17.87
C ASN A 550 -47.03 11.35 17.74
N ASP A 551 -48.19 10.72 17.84
CA ASP A 551 -49.50 11.39 17.67
C ASP A 551 -49.76 12.48 18.73
N ASN A 552 -49.05 12.48 19.87
CA ASN A 552 -49.09 13.54 20.86
C ASN A 552 -48.44 14.84 20.33
N THR A 553 -47.25 14.74 19.71
CA THR A 553 -46.59 15.89 19.05
C THR A 553 -47.46 16.45 17.93
N ARG A 554 -48.01 15.61 17.05
CA ARG A 554 -48.99 16.02 16.01
C ARG A 554 -50.19 16.77 16.62
N SER A 555 -50.81 16.22 17.66
CA SER A 555 -51.98 16.82 18.32
C SER A 555 -51.67 18.15 19.01
N ARG A 556 -50.43 18.33 19.51
CA ARG A 556 -49.95 19.62 20.06
C ARG A 556 -49.73 20.65 18.94
N VAL A 557 -49.01 20.30 17.87
CA VAL A 557 -48.80 21.16 16.69
C VAL A 557 -50.12 21.67 16.13
N GLN A 558 -51.08 20.76 15.94
CA GLN A 558 -52.38 21.09 15.37
C GLN A 558 -53.23 22.00 16.29
N ARG A 559 -53.04 21.90 17.62
CA ARG A 559 -53.63 22.83 18.59
C ARG A 559 -53.01 24.23 18.49
N ILE A 560 -51.68 24.34 18.45
CA ILE A 560 -50.98 25.63 18.37
C ILE A 560 -51.39 26.38 17.08
N LEU A 561 -51.41 25.69 15.94
CA LEU A 561 -51.87 26.24 14.67
C LEU A 561 -53.32 26.74 14.73
N ASN A 562 -54.23 25.93 15.27
CA ASN A 562 -55.64 26.30 15.40
C ASN A 562 -55.87 27.47 16.36
N THR A 563 -55.10 27.57 17.45
CA THR A 563 -55.27 28.60 18.49
C THR A 563 -54.60 29.93 18.14
N HIS A 564 -53.40 29.92 17.53
CA HIS A 564 -52.61 31.14 17.32
C HIS A 564 -52.59 31.66 15.87
N PHE A 565 -52.75 30.79 14.87
CA PHE A 565 -52.56 31.16 13.46
C PHE A 565 -53.83 31.13 12.60
N LEU A 566 -54.78 30.22 12.88
CA LEU A 566 -56.06 30.17 12.16
C LEU A 566 -57.17 31.18 12.57
N PRO A 567 -57.19 31.88 13.73
CA PRO A 567 -58.33 32.71 14.13
C PRO A 567 -58.77 33.81 13.15
N ASN A 568 -57.87 34.28 12.27
CA ASN A 568 -58.15 35.38 11.33
C ASN A 568 -58.71 34.94 9.96
N ILE A 569 -58.95 33.64 9.72
CA ILE A 569 -59.61 33.17 8.48
C ILE A 569 -61.12 33.41 8.59
N THR A 570 -61.55 34.66 8.42
CA THR A 570 -62.97 35.04 8.32
C THR A 570 -63.61 34.35 7.12
N PRO A 571 -64.62 33.47 7.29
CA PRO A 571 -65.28 32.83 6.17
C PRO A 571 -66.15 33.83 5.42
N LEU A 572 -65.88 34.03 4.12
CA LEU A 572 -66.75 34.80 3.23
C LEU A 572 -68.14 34.13 3.14
N PRO A 573 -69.24 34.90 3.20
CA PRO A 573 -70.59 34.34 3.26
C PRO A 573 -71.00 33.66 1.95
N LEU A 574 -71.73 32.55 2.04
CA LEU A 574 -72.17 31.76 0.87
C LEU A 574 -73.08 32.60 -0.05
N SER A 575 -72.64 32.77 -1.30
CA SER A 575 -73.42 33.37 -2.39
C SER A 575 -74.51 32.41 -2.90
N ARG A 576 -75.63 32.41 -2.17
CA ARG A 576 -76.97 31.91 -2.51
C ARG A 576 -77.22 31.66 -4.02
N SER A 577 -77.46 30.40 -4.40
CA SER A 577 -77.98 30.02 -5.71
C SER A 577 -79.41 30.55 -5.97
N PRO A 578 -79.73 30.94 -7.21
CA PRO A 578 -81.10 30.98 -7.70
C PRO A 578 -81.30 30.01 -8.87
N SER A 579 -82.19 29.03 -8.70
CA SER A 579 -82.80 28.33 -9.82
C SER A 579 -83.81 29.23 -10.54
N THR A 580 -84.05 29.00 -11.84
CA THR A 580 -85.36 28.54 -12.37
C THR A 580 -85.36 28.60 -13.91
N SER A 581 -85.60 27.46 -14.57
CA SER A 581 -85.86 27.34 -16.02
C SER A 581 -87.34 27.70 -16.34
N PRO A 582 -87.83 27.75 -17.61
CA PRO A 582 -88.02 26.53 -18.41
C PRO A 582 -87.96 26.72 -19.96
N ASN A 583 -88.29 25.62 -20.67
CA ASN A 583 -88.62 25.50 -22.10
C ASN A 583 -87.46 25.57 -23.12
N SER A 584 -87.49 24.83 -24.24
CA SER A 584 -88.19 23.56 -24.57
C SER A 584 -87.59 22.95 -25.87
N ALA A 585 -88.02 21.72 -26.20
CA ALA A 585 -87.86 20.98 -27.47
C ALA A 585 -86.59 20.11 -27.70
N GLN A 586 -86.87 18.80 -27.79
CA GLN A 586 -86.11 17.72 -28.45
C GLN A 586 -86.54 17.63 -29.96
N PRO A 587 -86.10 16.68 -30.84
CA PRO A 587 -85.52 15.34 -30.55
C PRO A 587 -84.37 14.81 -31.46
N ALA A 588 -83.73 13.71 -30.98
CA ALA A 588 -83.12 12.57 -31.72
C ALA A 588 -81.98 12.85 -32.76
N HIS A 589 -80.99 11.97 -33.00
CA HIS A 589 -81.06 10.51 -33.22
C HIS A 589 -79.70 9.77 -33.03
N LEU A 590 -79.79 8.46 -32.76
CA LEU A 590 -78.85 7.36 -33.12
C LEU A 590 -77.45 7.26 -32.46
N ALA A 591 -76.93 6.02 -32.52
CA ALA A 591 -75.64 5.45 -32.08
C ALA A 591 -75.38 4.20 -32.98
N PRO A 592 -74.36 3.32 -32.80
CA PRO A 592 -73.23 3.29 -31.84
C PRO A 592 -71.86 2.95 -32.53
N SER A 593 -70.94 2.29 -31.80
CA SER A 593 -69.71 1.57 -32.23
C SER A 593 -68.43 2.41 -32.49
N SER A 594 -67.19 1.90 -32.32
CA SER A 594 -66.71 0.58 -31.79
C SER A 594 -65.34 0.67 -31.05
N GLU A 595 -64.91 -0.45 -30.44
CA GLU A 595 -63.54 -0.99 -30.26
C GLU A 595 -62.39 -0.06 -29.77
N ASP A 596 -61.80 -0.28 -28.58
CA ASP A 596 -60.87 -1.36 -28.15
C ASP A 596 -59.39 -1.13 -28.51
N LEU A 597 -58.54 -0.88 -27.49
CA LEU A 597 -57.46 -1.79 -27.05
C LEU A 597 -56.61 -1.21 -25.89
N ASN A 598 -55.86 -2.07 -25.21
CA ASN A 598 -55.17 -1.79 -23.94
C ASN A 598 -53.64 -1.98 -24.02
N ASP A 599 -52.95 -1.61 -22.94
CA ASP A 599 -51.57 -1.95 -22.55
C ASP A 599 -50.39 -1.44 -23.38
N SER A 600 -49.47 -0.73 -22.69
CA SER A 600 -48.00 -0.94 -22.80
C SER A 600 -47.24 -0.28 -21.65
N GLN A 601 -46.27 -1.00 -21.08
CA GLN A 601 -45.24 -0.42 -20.20
C GLN A 601 -44.22 0.42 -21.01
N PRO A 602 -43.28 1.09 -20.32
CA PRO A 602 -41.89 0.76 -20.67
C PRO A 602 -40.92 0.63 -19.47
N HIS A 603 -40.04 -0.38 -19.54
CA HIS A 603 -38.72 -0.32 -18.89
C HIS A 603 -37.78 0.56 -19.73
N GLY A 604 -36.92 1.36 -19.10
CA GLY A 604 -35.94 2.22 -19.78
C GLY A 604 -34.63 2.37 -19.00
N SER A 605 -33.51 1.99 -19.60
CA SER A 605 -32.23 1.77 -18.92
C SER A 605 -31.31 2.99 -18.82
N PHE A 606 -30.37 2.89 -17.86
CA PHE A 606 -29.06 3.55 -17.76
C PHE A 606 -28.58 4.42 -18.96
N ARG A 607 -28.07 5.61 -18.66
CA ARG A 607 -27.21 6.37 -19.60
C ARG A 607 -26.01 7.02 -18.89
N ARG A 608 -24.80 6.63 -19.31
CA ARG A 608 -23.53 7.31 -18.91
C ARG A 608 -23.58 8.79 -19.31
N ARG A 609 -23.10 9.69 -18.45
CA ARG A 609 -22.62 11.02 -18.86
C ARG A 609 -21.09 11.00 -18.99
N ARG A 610 -20.58 11.47 -20.13
CA ARG A 610 -19.27 12.10 -20.27
C ARG A 610 -19.51 13.59 -20.49
N SER A 611 -18.73 14.44 -19.84
CA SER A 611 -18.53 15.86 -20.18
C SER A 611 -17.10 16.16 -19.73
N SER A 612 -16.12 16.22 -20.63
CA SER A 612 -15.84 17.31 -21.59
C SER A 612 -15.11 18.48 -20.89
N ALA A 613 -13.88 18.73 -21.34
CA ALA A 613 -12.99 19.73 -20.76
C ALA A 613 -13.36 21.16 -21.22
N SER A 614 -13.07 22.14 -20.37
CA SER A 614 -13.05 23.56 -20.73
C SER A 614 -11.71 23.93 -21.38
N VAL A 615 -11.76 24.71 -22.45
CA VAL A 615 -10.57 25.30 -23.09
C VAL A 615 -10.30 26.66 -22.45
N ILE A 616 -9.05 26.92 -22.09
CA ILE A 616 -8.60 28.25 -21.66
C ILE A 616 -8.48 29.15 -22.89
N GLN A 617 -9.04 30.35 -22.82
CA GLN A 617 -8.86 31.39 -23.83
C GLN A 617 -8.18 32.60 -23.18
N ILE A 618 -7.13 33.11 -23.82
CA ILE A 618 -6.28 34.20 -23.32
C ILE A 618 -6.88 35.55 -23.76
N GLY A 619 -6.88 36.52 -22.85
CA GLY A 619 -7.19 37.93 -23.07
C GLY A 619 -6.53 38.77 -21.98
#